data_AF-A0A4R6DE52-F1
#
_entry.id   AF-A0A4R6DE52-F1
#
_cell.length_a   1.000
_cell.length_b   1.000
_cell.length_c   1.000
_cell.angle_alpha   90.00
_cell.angle_beta   90.00
_cell.angle_gamma   90.00
#
_symmetry.space_group_name_H-M   'P 1'
#
loop_
_entity.id
_entity.type
_entity.pdbx_description
1 polymer ?
#
loop_
_entity_poly.entity_id
_entity_poly.type
_entity_poly.pdbx_seq_one_letter_code
_entity_poly.pdbx_strand_id
1 'polypeptide(L)'
;MIGRTLESRADEISNWLNMEPKPKPKPKIVTINGTFDQVIGRRFRDWVFTDEEQMWMQLLWDKNSPGGFVVRTAYPTRLGG
;
A
#
# COMPACT_ATOMS: atom_id res chain seq x y z
N MET A 1 -7.62 -3.21 -8.50
CA MET A 1 -6.91 -2.09 -7.85
C MET A 1 -5.86 -2.60 -6.88
N ILE A 2 -6.24 -3.14 -5.71
CA ILE A 2 -5.30 -3.70 -4.71
C ILE A 2 -4.30 -4.69 -5.32
N GLY A 3 -4.77 -5.71 -6.04
CA GLY A 3 -3.89 -6.70 -6.69
C GLY A 3 -2.86 -6.06 -7.63
N ARG A 4 -3.27 -5.10 -8.48
CA ARG A 4 -2.37 -4.37 -9.39
C ARG A 4 -1.33 -3.54 -8.65
N THR A 5 -1.69 -2.95 -7.50
CA THR A 5 -0.72 -2.22 -6.66
C THR A 5 0.25 -3.14 -5.94
N LEU A 6 -0.20 -4.32 -5.50
CA LEU A 6 0.70 -5.34 -4.96
C LEU A 6 1.68 -5.82 -6.02
N GLU A 7 1.18 -6.09 -7.23
CA GLU A 7 2.00 -6.53 -8.37
C GLU A 7 3.02 -5.48 -8.78
N SER A 8 2.62 -4.21 -8.92
CA SER A 8 3.55 -3.12 -9.30
C SER A 8 4.59 -2.78 -8.23
N ARG A 9 4.41 -3.27 -6.99
CA ARG A 9 5.31 -3.07 -5.86
C ARG A 9 5.91 -4.38 -5.34
N ALA A 10 5.82 -5.46 -6.12
CA ALA A 10 6.23 -6.80 -5.69
C ALA A 10 7.68 -6.84 -5.20
N ASP A 11 8.61 -6.17 -5.90
CA ASP A 11 10.02 -6.12 -5.50
C ASP A 11 10.23 -5.37 -4.18
N GLU A 12 9.54 -4.24 -3.99
CA GLU A 12 9.58 -3.47 -2.75
C GLU A 12 9.05 -4.28 -1.57
N ILE A 13 7.91 -4.97 -1.76
CA ILE A 13 7.30 -5.86 -0.77
C ILE A 13 8.25 -7.02 -0.45
N SER A 14 8.82 -7.68 -1.47
CA SER A 14 9.75 -8.79 -1.31
C SER A 14 10.99 -8.37 -0.53
N ASN A 15 11.57 -7.21 -0.86
CA ASN A 15 12.70 -6.65 -0.13
C ASN A 15 12.35 -6.36 1.33
N TRP A 16 11.21 -5.72 1.59
CA TRP A 16 10.72 -5.51 2.95
C TRP A 16 10.52 -6.83 3.69
N LEU A 17 9.98 -7.87 3.05
CA LEU A 17 9.78 -9.18 3.66
C LEU A 17 11.10 -9.87 4.03
N ASN A 18 12.15 -9.65 3.24
CA ASN A 18 13.45 -10.31 3.40
C ASN A 18 14.50 -9.47 4.14
N MET A 19 14.16 -8.25 4.60
CA MET A 19 15.05 -7.44 5.44
C MET A 19 15.47 -8.22 6.68
N GLU A 20 16.77 -8.55 6.77
CA GLU A 20 17.35 -9.18 7.96
C GLU A 20 17.12 -8.28 9.19
N PRO A 21 16.71 -8.85 10.34
CA PRO A 21 16.63 -8.11 11.58
C PRO A 21 18.06 -7.88 12.13
N LYS A 22 18.79 -6.89 11.59
CA LYS A 22 20.05 -6.40 12.16
C LYS A 22 19.92 -4.93 12.54
N PRO A 23 20.50 -4.51 13.67
CA PRO A 23 20.02 -4.74 15.03
C PRO A 23 18.64 -4.10 15.34
N LYS A 24 17.94 -3.54 14.34
CA LYS A 24 16.61 -2.96 14.52
C LYS A 24 15.52 -3.99 14.20
N PRO A 25 14.43 -4.04 14.96
CA PRO A 25 13.30 -4.90 14.62
C PRO A 25 12.76 -4.52 13.24
N LYS A 26 12.56 -5.51 12.38
CA LYS A 26 11.90 -5.36 11.07
C LYS A 26 10.64 -4.51 11.21
N PRO A 27 10.39 -3.49 10.36
CA PRO A 27 9.16 -2.72 10.42
C PRO A 27 7.99 -3.68 10.25
N LYS A 28 7.14 -3.80 11.28
CA LYS A 28 5.93 -4.64 11.20
C LYS A 28 4.99 -4.18 10.10
N ILE A 29 5.14 -2.94 9.66
CA ILE A 29 4.25 -2.27 8.73
C ILE A 29 5.07 -1.64 7.62
N VAL A 30 4.59 -1.74 6.38
CA VAL A 30 5.07 -0.96 5.24
C VAL A 30 3.91 -0.27 4.55
N THR A 31 4.20 0.89 3.98
CA THR A 31 3.26 1.67 3.18
C THR A 31 3.68 1.62 1.74
N ILE A 32 2.76 1.28 0.84
CA ILE A 32 3.00 1.29 -0.59
C ILE A 32 1.89 2.03 -1.32
N ASN A 33 2.22 2.52 -2.52
CA ASN A 33 1.35 3.38 -3.30
C ASN A 33 1.15 2.85 -4.72
N GLY A 34 -0.07 2.98 -5.22
CA GLY A 34 -0.44 2.66 -6.61
C GLY A 34 -0.89 3.89 -7.36
N THR A 35 -0.58 3.94 -8.65
CA THR A 35 -1.09 4.96 -9.59
C THR A 35 -1.77 4.24 -10.73
N PHE A 36 -2.91 4.76 -11.16
CA PHE A 36 -3.75 4.20 -12.20
C PHE A 36 -3.96 5.24 -13.30
N ASP A 37 -4.26 4.77 -14.51
CA ASP A 37 -4.58 5.56 -15.71
C ASP A 37 -6.07 5.94 -15.79
N GLN A 38 -6.84 5.56 -14.77
CA GLN A 38 -8.28 5.80 -14.67
C GLN A 38 -8.66 6.11 -13.22
N VAL A 39 -9.80 6.79 -13.05
CA VAL A 39 -10.39 7.04 -11.72
C VAL A 39 -10.70 5.72 -11.02
N ILE A 40 -10.20 5.59 -9.79
CA ILE A 40 -10.36 4.38 -8.97
C ILE A 40 -11.26 4.60 -7.76
N GLY A 41 -11.58 5.84 -7.44
CA GLY A 41 -12.54 6.18 -6.39
C GLY A 41 -12.58 7.67 -6.14
N ARG A 42 -13.20 8.05 -5.02
CA ARG A 42 -13.40 9.44 -4.65
C ARG A 42 -12.95 9.69 -3.23
N ARG A 43 -12.33 10.84 -3.00
CA ARG A 43 -12.02 11.36 -1.67
C ARG A 43 -12.91 12.56 -1.37
N PHE A 44 -13.42 12.62 -0.16
CA PHE A 44 -14.16 13.78 0.34
C PHE A 44 -13.21 14.72 1.08
N ARG A 45 -13.10 15.95 0.59
CA ARG A 45 -12.28 17.01 1.21
C ARG A 45 -12.92 18.36 0.90
N ASP A 46 -12.91 19.28 1.86
CA ASP A 46 -13.40 20.65 1.69
C ASP A 46 -14.84 20.69 1.12
N TRP A 47 -15.69 19.77 1.60
CA TRP A 47 -17.10 19.60 1.20
C TRP A 47 -17.33 19.15 -0.25
N VAL A 48 -16.29 18.69 -0.94
CA VAL A 48 -16.37 18.24 -2.33
C VAL A 48 -15.84 16.81 -2.46
N PHE A 49 -16.52 15.99 -3.26
CA PHE A 49 -15.97 14.70 -3.71
C PHE A 49 -15.05 14.94 -4.90
N THR A 50 -13.80 14.54 -4.77
CA THR A 50 -12.78 14.62 -5.82
C THR A 50 -12.45 13.23 -6.30
N ASP A 51 -12.41 13.02 -7.61
CA ASP A 51 -11.96 11.78 -8.22
C ASP A 51 -10.46 11.56 -7.96
N GLU A 52 -10.08 10.34 -7.64
CA GLU A 52 -8.71 9.95 -7.32
C GLU A 52 -8.25 8.80 -8.22
N GLU A 53 -7.02 8.91 -8.70
CA GLU A 53 -6.35 7.93 -9.58
C GLU A 53 -5.18 7.24 -8.86
N GLN A 54 -4.92 7.61 -7.61
CA GLN A 54 -3.87 7.03 -6.78
C GLN A 54 -4.46 6.35 -5.56
N MET A 55 -3.74 5.36 -5.05
CA MET A 55 -4.13 4.58 -3.89
C MET A 55 -2.96 4.53 -2.92
N TRP A 56 -3.27 4.72 -1.64
CA TRP A 56 -2.37 4.48 -0.53
C TRP A 56 -2.77 3.19 0.15
N MET A 57 -1.79 2.36 0.51
CA MET A 57 -2.03 1.07 1.12
C MET A 57 -1.00 0.75 2.19
N GLN A 58 -1.47 0.11 3.26
CA GLN A 58 -0.64 -0.32 4.37
C GLN A 58 -0.69 -1.85 4.49
N LEU A 59 0.49 -2.46 4.52
CA LEU A 59 0.67 -3.88 4.74
C LEU A 59 1.21 -4.13 6.15
N LEU A 60 0.72 -5.19 6.79
CA LEU A 60 1.19 -5.65 8.10
C LEU A 60 1.85 -7.01 7.92
N TRP A 61 3.08 -7.16 8.38
CA TRP A 61 3.79 -8.43 8.35
C TRP A 61 3.06 -9.46 9.20
N ASP A 62 2.83 -10.63 8.62
CA ASP A 62 2.20 -11.76 9.29
C ASP A 62 2.75 -13.06 8.71
N LYS A 63 3.52 -13.79 9.52
CA LYS A 63 4.11 -15.09 9.14
C LYS A 63 3.08 -16.17 8.84
N ASN A 64 1.85 -16.04 9.34
CA ASN A 64 0.81 -17.04 9.14
C ASN A 64 0.01 -16.80 7.84
N SER A 65 0.17 -15.63 7.23
CA SER A 65 -0.49 -15.29 5.97
C SER A 65 0.28 -15.86 4.78
N PRO A 66 -0.39 -16.37 3.73
CA PRO A 66 0.27 -17.00 2.58
C PRO A 66 1.33 -16.11 1.87
N GLY A 67 1.12 -14.79 1.86
CA GLY A 67 2.07 -13.83 1.29
C GLY A 67 3.09 -13.27 2.28
N GLY A 68 3.09 -13.72 3.55
CA GLY A 68 3.91 -13.15 4.62
C GLY A 68 3.41 -11.79 5.15
N PHE A 69 2.25 -11.33 4.70
CA PHE A 69 1.58 -10.11 5.16
C PHE A 69 0.07 -10.15 4.94
N VAL A 70 -0.63 -9.25 5.63
CA VAL A 70 -2.04 -8.90 5.37
C VAL A 70 -2.15 -7.44 4.94
N VAL A 71 -3.17 -7.12 4.13
CA VAL A 71 -3.53 -5.73 3.84
C VAL A 71 -4.28 -5.19 5.05
N ARG A 72 -3.70 -4.20 5.74
CA ARG A 72 -4.31 -3.56 6.91
C ARG A 72 -5.36 -2.53 6.50
N THR A 73 -5.05 -1.73 5.49
CA THR A 73 -5.97 -0.73 4.93
C THR A 73 -5.50 -0.31 3.55
N ALA A 74 -6.43 0.09 2.69
CA ALA A 74 -6.18 0.64 1.37
C ALA A 74 -7.32 1.59 1.02
N TYR A 75 -7.00 2.77 0.47
CA TYR A 75 -8.02 3.72 0.02
C TYR A 75 -7.49 4.63 -1.10
N PRO A 76 -8.38 5.09 -2.00
CA PRO A 76 -8.05 6.13 -2.98
C PRO A 76 -7.63 7.42 -2.29
N THR A 77 -6.56 8.05 -2.75
CA THR A 77 -6.06 9.32 -2.21
C THR A 77 -5.21 10.03 -3.26
N ARG A 78 -4.77 11.27 -2.95
CA ARG A 78 -3.75 12.00 -3.71
C ARG A 78 -2.45 12.05 -2.92
N LEU A 79 -1.37 11.58 -3.53
CA LEU A 79 -0.02 11.57 -2.95
C LEU A 79 0.78 12.72 -3.54
N GLY A 80 1.17 13.66 -2.68
CA GLY A 80 1.79 14.92 -3.09
C GLY A 80 0.75 16.01 -3.36
N GLY A 81 0.84 17.08 -2.58
CA GLY A 81 0.14 18.35 -2.75
C GLY A 81 1.13 19.47 -2.50
#